data_AF-A0A949APR6-F1
#
_entry.id   AF-A0A949APR6-F1
#
_cell.length_a   1.000
_cell.length_b   1.000
_cell.length_c   1.000
_cell.angle_alpha   90.00
_cell.angle_beta   90.00
_cell.angle_gamma   90.00
#
_symmetry.space_group_name_H-M   'P 1'
#
loop_
_entity.id
_entity.type
_entity.pdbx_description
1 polymer ?
#
loop_
_entity_poly.entity_id
_entity_poly.type
_entity_poly.pdbx_seq_one_letter_code
_entity_poly.pdbx_strand_id
1 'polypeptide(L)'
;DNYGEALPHLLTMLEKFPYHYITLLNTGTAYSGLHDYQKAQQYFAKAVQVAPIAAAAHGQLGKTYWQLKEYPKAFKEFNEAIRLEPEKKSAYLYNLGLVEREMGQVNEAIASFEQALAADRRFALPHKELAMIYLQLKPDQTRASHHARVFQELSQTPAGPGQ
;
A
#
# COMPACT_ATOMS: atom_id res chain seq x y z
N ASP A 1 17.53 -13.22 -8.41
CA ASP A 1 16.60 -12.14 -8.07
C ASP A 1 17.44 -10.95 -7.63
N ASN A 2 17.20 -9.78 -8.23
CA ASN A 2 17.97 -8.55 -8.02
C ASN A 2 18.00 -8.12 -6.54
N TYR A 3 16.97 -8.48 -5.75
CA TYR A 3 16.93 -8.15 -4.32
C TYR A 3 17.99 -8.88 -3.50
N GLY A 4 18.25 -10.16 -3.80
CA GLY A 4 19.28 -10.94 -3.10
C GLY A 4 20.69 -10.46 -3.40
N GLU A 5 20.93 -10.00 -4.63
CA GLU A 5 22.23 -9.47 -5.08
C GLU A 5 22.50 -8.06 -4.53
N ALA A 6 21.47 -7.21 -4.42
CA ALA A 6 21.62 -5.86 -3.88
C ALA A 6 21.83 -5.85 -2.35
N LEU A 7 21.34 -6.85 -1.63
CA LEU A 7 21.26 -6.85 -0.17
C LEU A 7 22.64 -6.75 0.53
N PRO A 8 23.69 -7.50 0.15
CA PRO A 8 25.02 -7.36 0.76
C PRO A 8 25.59 -5.94 0.63
N HIS A 9 25.37 -5.29 -0.53
CA HIS A 9 25.84 -3.92 -0.77
C HIS A 9 25.08 -2.91 0.10
N LEU A 10 23.76 -3.08 0.23
CA LEU A 10 22.93 -2.24 1.08
C LEU A 10 23.32 -2.40 2.57
N LEU A 11 23.58 -3.62 3.03
CA LEU A 11 24.02 -3.88 4.40
C LEU A 11 25.39 -3.26 4.69
N THR A 12 26.36 -3.40 3.77
CA THR A 12 27.68 -2.75 3.87
C THR A 12 27.54 -1.22 3.96
N MET A 13 26.60 -0.65 3.21
CA MET A 13 26.32 0.78 3.26
C MET A 13 25.75 1.21 4.63
N LEU A 14 24.89 0.39 5.24
CA LEU A 14 24.34 0.66 6.58
C LEU A 14 25.36 0.47 7.71
N GLU A 15 26.38 -0.36 7.54
CA GLU A 15 27.51 -0.43 8.48
C GLU A 15 28.25 0.91 8.54
N LYS A 16 28.41 1.58 7.39
CA LYS A 16 29.09 2.89 7.29
C LYS A 16 28.15 4.05 7.63
N PHE A 17 26.89 3.94 7.25
CA PHE A 17 25.89 5.00 7.36
C PHE A 17 24.55 4.46 7.91
N PRO A 18 24.48 4.14 9.21
CA PRO A 18 23.35 3.41 9.80
C PRO A 18 22.01 4.17 9.78
N TYR A 19 22.06 5.49 9.57
CA TYR A 19 20.89 6.38 9.51
C TYR A 19 20.65 6.93 8.10
N HIS A 20 21.26 6.36 7.05
CA HIS A 20 21.00 6.81 5.69
C HIS A 20 19.62 6.33 5.22
N TYR A 21 18.66 7.26 5.21
CA TYR A 21 17.25 7.01 4.93
C TYR A 21 17.00 6.15 3.68
N ILE A 22 17.61 6.52 2.53
CA ILE A 22 17.39 5.83 1.26
C ILE A 22 17.91 4.38 1.33
N THR A 23 19.05 4.16 1.99
CA THR A 23 19.58 2.80 2.16
C THR A 23 18.69 1.97 3.09
N LEU A 24 18.17 2.55 4.17
CA LEU A 24 17.21 1.86 5.05
C LEU A 24 15.94 1.46 4.28
N LEU A 25 15.37 2.37 3.50
CA LEU A 25 14.18 2.12 2.68
C LEU A 25 14.42 1.02 1.62
N ASN A 26 15.56 1.08 0.94
CA ASN A 26 15.92 0.07 -0.07
C ASN A 26 16.21 -1.30 0.57
N THR A 27 16.83 -1.33 1.75
CA THR A 27 17.07 -2.59 2.49
C THR A 27 15.76 -3.22 2.93
N GLY A 28 14.83 -2.43 3.46
CA GLY A 28 13.49 -2.90 3.79
C GLY A 28 12.75 -3.44 2.56
N THR A 29 12.87 -2.75 1.42
CA THR A 29 12.27 -3.17 0.15
C THR A 29 12.85 -4.48 -0.35
N ALA A 30 14.18 -4.65 -0.27
CA ALA A 30 14.84 -5.90 -0.63
C ALA A 30 14.35 -7.07 0.23
N TYR A 31 14.28 -6.91 1.56
CA TYR A 31 13.73 -7.95 2.44
C TYR A 31 12.25 -8.24 2.17
N SER A 32 11.45 -7.21 1.89
CA SER A 32 10.04 -7.40 1.51
C SER A 32 9.91 -8.17 0.19
N GLY A 33 10.78 -7.93 -0.79
CA GLY A 33 10.83 -8.67 -2.05
C GLY A 33 11.23 -10.14 -1.86
N LEU A 34 12.07 -10.41 -0.85
CA LEU A 34 12.45 -11.75 -0.42
C LEU A 34 11.43 -12.39 0.55
N HIS A 35 10.28 -11.76 0.79
CA HIS A 35 9.24 -12.18 1.73
C HIS A 35 9.69 -12.30 3.20
N ASP A 36 10.84 -11.75 3.58
CA ASP A 36 11.28 -11.63 4.98
C ASP A 36 10.68 -10.35 5.57
N TYR A 37 9.37 -10.41 5.85
CA TYR A 37 8.61 -9.26 6.34
C TYR A 37 9.05 -8.80 7.73
N GLN A 38 9.59 -9.69 8.55
CA GLN A 38 10.12 -9.35 9.86
C GLN A 38 11.35 -8.45 9.73
N LYS A 39 12.30 -8.77 8.85
CA LYS A 39 13.44 -7.87 8.60
C LYS A 39 13.00 -6.61 7.87
N ALA A 40 12.10 -6.71 6.90
CA ALA A 40 11.55 -5.53 6.22
C ALA A 40 10.97 -4.52 7.23
N GLN A 41 10.21 -5.02 8.21
CA GLN A 41 9.60 -4.21 9.27
C GLN A 41 10.67 -3.45 10.08
N GLN A 42 11.78 -4.12 10.45
CA GLN A 42 12.85 -3.48 11.21
C GLN A 42 13.49 -2.32 10.44
N TYR A 43 13.78 -2.51 9.15
CA TYR A 43 14.41 -1.46 8.33
C TYR A 43 13.45 -0.32 7.99
N PHE A 44 12.19 -0.62 7.69
CA PHE A 44 11.18 0.41 7.45
C PHE A 44 10.86 1.20 8.73
N ALA A 45 10.81 0.56 9.90
CA ALA A 45 10.64 1.26 11.17
C ALA A 45 11.81 2.21 11.46
N LYS A 46 13.05 1.80 11.19
CA LYS A 46 14.22 2.69 11.26
C LYS A 46 14.13 3.83 10.25
N ALA A 47 13.66 3.57 9.03
CA ALA A 47 13.47 4.61 8.01
C ALA A 47 12.45 5.67 8.47
N VAL A 48 11.33 5.25 9.09
CA VAL A 48 10.35 6.15 9.72
C VAL A 48 10.96 6.94 10.88
N GLN A 49 11.79 6.31 11.73
CA GLN A 49 12.47 7.01 12.83
C GLN A 49 13.42 8.11 12.32
N VAL A 50 14.15 7.84 11.24
CA VAL A 50 15.11 8.79 10.65
C VAL A 50 14.39 9.91 9.87
N ALA A 51 13.32 9.58 9.16
CA ALA A 51 12.57 10.51 8.32
C ALA A 51 11.06 10.40 8.59
N PRO A 52 10.56 10.93 9.71
CA PRO A 52 9.17 10.76 10.15
C PRO A 52 8.14 11.49 9.28
N ILE A 53 8.58 12.39 8.40
CA ILE A 53 7.70 13.10 7.45
C ILE A 53 7.68 12.45 6.06
N ALA A 54 8.37 11.32 5.87
CA ALA A 54 8.42 10.63 4.59
C ALA A 54 7.23 9.65 4.45
N ALA A 55 6.20 10.06 3.71
CA ALA A 55 5.01 9.23 3.49
C ALA A 55 5.34 7.85 2.90
N ALA A 56 6.34 7.77 2.02
CA ALA A 56 6.79 6.51 1.43
C ALA A 56 7.25 5.48 2.49
N ALA A 57 7.94 5.93 3.55
CA ALA A 57 8.41 5.04 4.62
C ALA A 57 7.24 4.50 5.44
N HIS A 58 6.28 5.37 5.79
CA HIS A 58 5.02 4.99 6.43
C HIS A 58 4.22 4.02 5.55
N GLY A 59 4.09 4.29 4.25
CA GLY A 59 3.40 3.42 3.32
C GLY A 59 4.02 2.02 3.22
N GLN A 60 5.34 1.90 3.16
CA GLN A 60 6.02 0.59 3.12
C GLN A 60 5.95 -0.15 4.46
N LEU A 61 6.06 0.58 5.58
CA LEU A 61 5.88 0.00 6.91
C LEU A 61 4.43 -0.50 7.10
N GLY A 62 3.44 0.26 6.66
CA GLY A 62 2.04 -0.13 6.68
C GLY A 62 1.77 -1.39 5.85
N LYS A 63 2.30 -1.46 4.63
CA LYS A 63 2.23 -2.68 3.80
C LYS A 63 2.87 -3.88 4.49
N THR A 64 4.00 -3.67 5.15
CA THR A 64 4.72 -4.74 5.86
C THR A 64 3.92 -5.24 7.06
N TYR A 65 3.34 -4.35 7.86
CA TYR A 65 2.44 -4.75 8.95
C TYR A 65 1.20 -5.49 8.43
N TRP A 66 0.66 -5.09 7.27
CA TRP A 66 -0.45 -5.81 6.64
C TRP A 66 -0.06 -7.25 6.27
N GLN A 67 1.12 -7.46 5.67
CA GLN A 67 1.65 -8.81 5.37
C GLN A 67 1.88 -9.65 6.65
N LEU A 68 2.29 -9.00 7.74
CA LEU A 68 2.45 -9.61 9.05
C LEU A 68 1.12 -9.82 9.80
N LYS A 69 -0.03 -9.44 9.20
CA LYS A 69 -1.37 -9.47 9.82
C LYS A 69 -1.51 -8.59 11.07
N GLU A 70 -0.63 -7.60 11.22
CA GLU A 70 -0.66 -6.59 12.28
C GLU A 70 -1.54 -5.40 11.86
N TYR A 71 -2.82 -5.67 11.56
CA TYR A 71 -3.73 -4.73 10.91
C TYR A 71 -3.88 -3.37 11.64
N PRO A 72 -3.99 -3.29 12.97
CA PRO A 72 -4.07 -1.99 13.66
C PRO A 72 -2.83 -1.11 13.45
N LYS A 73 -1.65 -1.71 13.34
CA LYS A 73 -0.42 -0.97 13.03
C LYS A 73 -0.40 -0.54 11.57
N ALA A 74 -0.78 -1.44 10.65
CA ALA A 74 -0.90 -1.10 9.24
C ALA A 74 -1.85 0.10 9.01
N PHE A 75 -3.01 0.09 9.66
CA PHE A 75 -3.99 1.17 9.64
C PHE A 75 -3.38 2.52 10.06
N LYS A 76 -2.64 2.53 11.18
CA LYS A 76 -1.98 3.74 11.68
C LYS A 76 -0.98 4.30 10.66
N GLU A 77 -0.11 3.44 10.12
CA GLU A 77 0.92 3.87 9.19
C GLU A 77 0.34 4.35 7.85
N PHE A 78 -0.71 3.72 7.33
CA PHE A 78 -1.38 4.21 6.11
C PHE A 78 -2.07 5.55 6.32
N ASN A 79 -2.74 5.77 7.46
CA ASN A 79 -3.33 7.07 7.77
C ASN A 79 -2.26 8.18 7.84
N GLU A 80 -1.10 7.88 8.41
CA GLU A 80 0.01 8.84 8.45
C GLU A 80 0.57 9.13 7.05
N ALA A 81 0.72 8.11 6.20
CA ALA A 81 1.12 8.30 4.79
C ALA A 81 0.11 9.17 4.01
N ILE A 82 -1.19 8.98 4.22
CA ILE A 82 -2.27 9.79 3.62
C ILE A 82 -2.19 11.25 4.10
N ARG A 83 -1.93 11.45 5.40
CA ARG A 83 -1.79 12.78 6.00
C ARG A 83 -0.59 13.55 5.45
N LEU A 84 0.53 12.85 5.23
CA LEU A 84 1.79 13.43 4.77
C LEU A 84 1.80 13.73 3.27
N GLU A 85 1.17 12.88 2.43
CA GLU A 85 1.10 13.07 0.97
C GLU A 85 -0.35 12.99 0.45
N PRO A 86 -1.16 14.05 0.66
CA PRO A 86 -2.55 14.06 0.23
C PRO A 86 -2.72 14.00 -1.30
N GLU A 87 -1.73 14.43 -2.07
CA GLU A 87 -1.74 14.40 -3.55
C GLU A 87 -1.52 12.99 -4.13
N LYS A 88 -0.90 12.08 -3.37
CA LYS A 88 -0.59 10.70 -3.80
C LYS A 88 -1.34 9.65 -2.98
N LYS A 89 -2.43 10.06 -2.32
CA LYS A 89 -3.15 9.24 -1.36
C LYS A 89 -3.96 8.09 -1.95
N SER A 90 -4.24 8.05 -3.26
CA SER A 90 -5.09 7.02 -3.86
C SER A 90 -4.58 5.59 -3.59
N ALA A 91 -3.27 5.36 -3.72
CA ALA A 91 -2.65 4.07 -3.41
C ALA A 91 -2.68 3.74 -1.91
N TYR A 92 -2.49 4.74 -1.04
CA TYR A 92 -2.54 4.54 0.42
C TYR A 92 -3.97 4.28 0.90
N LEU A 93 -4.98 4.98 0.37
CA LEU A 93 -6.40 4.76 0.62
C LEU A 93 -6.86 3.37 0.17
N TYR A 94 -6.38 2.91 -0.98
CA TYR A 94 -6.63 1.55 -1.43
C TYR A 94 -6.06 0.51 -0.45
N ASN A 95 -4.81 0.67 -0.03
CA ASN A 95 -4.21 -0.25 0.94
C ASN A 95 -4.91 -0.17 2.31
N LEU A 96 -5.34 1.01 2.73
CA LEU A 96 -6.15 1.21 3.93
C LEU A 96 -7.47 0.44 3.84
N GLY A 97 -8.19 0.55 2.72
CA GLY A 97 -9.43 -0.20 2.50
C GLY A 97 -9.24 -1.71 2.52
N LEU A 98 -8.11 -2.21 2.01
CA LEU A 98 -7.75 -3.64 2.16
C LEU A 98 -7.57 -4.01 3.63
N VAL A 99 -6.83 -3.21 4.40
CA VAL A 99 -6.62 -3.45 5.84
C VAL A 99 -7.94 -3.42 6.62
N GLU A 100 -8.80 -2.43 6.37
CA GLU A 100 -10.12 -2.31 7.00
C GLU A 100 -10.99 -3.53 6.69
N ARG A 101 -10.96 -4.03 5.45
CA ARG A 101 -11.67 -5.26 5.09
C ARG A 101 -11.15 -6.48 5.85
N GLU A 102 -9.82 -6.65 5.98
CA GLU A 102 -9.24 -7.75 6.77
C GLU A 102 -9.59 -7.63 8.26
N MET A 103 -9.85 -6.43 8.76
CA MET A 103 -10.37 -6.19 10.12
C MET A 103 -11.89 -6.38 10.25
N GLY A 104 -12.59 -6.71 9.16
CA GLY A 104 -14.06 -6.84 9.14
C GLY A 104 -14.83 -5.51 9.09
N GLN A 105 -14.12 -4.39 8.90
CA GLN A 105 -14.69 -3.04 8.83
C GLN A 105 -15.13 -2.73 7.39
N VAL A 106 -16.16 -3.45 6.94
CA VAL A 106 -16.57 -3.48 5.53
C VAL A 106 -17.08 -2.12 5.03
N ASN A 107 -17.76 -1.34 5.89
CA ASN A 107 -18.29 -0.04 5.49
C ASN A 107 -17.18 0.99 5.30
N GLU A 108 -16.22 0.96 6.22
CA GLU A 108 -15.01 1.79 6.21
C GLU A 108 -14.16 1.45 4.99
N ALA A 109 -13.97 0.16 4.70
CA ALA A 109 -13.28 -0.29 3.50
C ALA A 109 -13.92 0.24 2.20
N ILE A 110 -15.26 0.18 2.09
CA ILE A 110 -15.99 0.77 0.96
C ILE A 110 -15.68 2.27 0.86
N ALA A 111 -15.78 3.01 1.96
CA ALA A 111 -15.52 4.44 1.99
C ALA A 111 -14.07 4.76 1.58
N SER A 112 -13.08 4.00 2.05
CA SER A 112 -11.68 4.14 1.66
C SER A 112 -11.45 3.88 0.17
N PHE A 113 -12.09 2.85 -0.41
CA PHE A 113 -12.03 2.59 -1.84
C PHE A 113 -12.70 3.70 -2.67
N GLU A 114 -13.85 4.21 -2.23
CA GLU A 114 -14.54 5.34 -2.88
C GLU A 114 -13.69 6.62 -2.81
N GLN A 115 -13.01 6.88 -1.69
CA GLN A 115 -12.06 7.99 -1.58
C GLN A 115 -10.83 7.80 -2.48
N ALA A 116 -10.33 6.56 -2.63
CA ALA A 116 -9.24 6.26 -3.56
C ALA A 116 -9.63 6.58 -5.00
N LEU A 117 -10.87 6.23 -5.41
CA LEU A 117 -11.42 6.55 -6.73
C LEU A 117 -11.72 8.04 -6.91
N ALA A 118 -12.08 8.75 -5.84
CA ALA A 118 -12.24 10.20 -5.88
C ALA A 118 -10.88 10.92 -6.10
N ALA A 119 -9.80 10.36 -5.54
CA ALA A 119 -8.44 10.88 -5.72
C ALA A 119 -7.85 10.50 -7.10
N ASP A 120 -8.10 9.29 -7.58
CA ASP A 120 -7.71 8.84 -8.92
C ASP A 120 -8.81 7.99 -9.56
N ARG A 121 -9.56 8.61 -10.48
CA ARG A 121 -10.68 7.97 -11.19
C ARG A 121 -10.25 6.87 -12.15
N ARG A 122 -8.97 6.79 -12.51
CA ARG A 122 -8.44 5.75 -13.39
C ARG A 122 -7.83 4.59 -12.60
N PHE A 123 -7.87 4.64 -11.27
CA PHE A 123 -7.35 3.55 -10.46
C PHE A 123 -8.28 2.35 -10.50
N ALA A 124 -7.90 1.33 -11.26
CA ALA A 124 -8.77 0.18 -11.52
C ALA A 124 -8.99 -0.70 -10.26
N LEU A 125 -7.96 -0.89 -9.42
CA LEU A 125 -8.01 -1.88 -8.33
C LEU A 125 -9.16 -1.68 -7.32
N PRO A 126 -9.46 -0.46 -6.83
CA PRO A 126 -10.61 -0.25 -5.95
C PRO A 126 -11.95 -0.73 -6.55
N HIS A 127 -12.15 -0.62 -7.88
CA HIS A 127 -13.36 -1.14 -8.53
C HIS A 127 -13.46 -2.67 -8.40
N LYS A 128 -12.35 -3.40 -8.56
CA LYS A 128 -12.34 -4.85 -8.34
C LYS A 128 -12.76 -5.19 -6.91
N GLU A 129 -12.21 -4.50 -5.92
CA GLU A 129 -12.51 -4.75 -4.50
C GLU A 129 -13.97 -4.42 -4.15
N LEU A 130 -14.50 -3.29 -4.64
CA LEU A 130 -15.90 -2.91 -4.46
C LEU A 130 -16.86 -3.90 -5.11
N ALA A 131 -16.56 -4.37 -6.33
CA ALA A 131 -17.37 -5.38 -7.01
C ALA A 131 -17.46 -6.69 -6.18
N MET A 132 -16.34 -7.15 -5.62
CA MET A 132 -16.33 -8.33 -4.75
C MET A 132 -17.13 -8.12 -3.47
N ILE A 133 -17.00 -6.97 -2.82
CA ILE A 133 -17.74 -6.64 -1.59
C ILE A 133 -19.25 -6.58 -1.85
N TYR A 134 -19.69 -5.89 -2.90
CA TYR A 134 -21.11 -5.80 -3.27
C TYR A 134 -21.70 -7.12 -3.77
N LEU A 135 -20.88 -8.07 -4.18
CA LEU A 135 -21.36 -9.40 -4.53
C LEU A 135 -21.50 -10.31 -3.30
N GLN A 136 -20.54 -10.25 -2.38
CA GLN A 136 -20.40 -11.23 -1.29
C GLN A 136 -21.00 -10.76 0.04
N LEU A 137 -20.76 -9.51 0.43
CA LEU A 137 -21.02 -9.03 1.79
C LEU A 137 -22.22 -8.08 1.86
N LYS A 138 -22.52 -7.40 0.76
CA LYS A 138 -23.72 -6.56 0.59
C LYS A 138 -24.35 -6.80 -0.77
N PRO A 139 -25.09 -7.91 -0.97
CA PRO A 139 -25.62 -8.29 -2.28
C PRO A 139 -26.37 -7.15 -2.96
N ASP A 140 -25.68 -6.44 -3.84
CA ASP A 140 -26.15 -5.35 -4.68
C ASP A 140 -25.58 -5.60 -6.07
N GLN A 141 -26.36 -6.35 -6.86
CA GLN A 141 -25.94 -6.76 -8.20
C GLN A 141 -25.69 -5.55 -9.11
N THR A 142 -26.45 -4.47 -8.93
CA THR A 142 -26.30 -3.26 -9.75
C THR A 142 -24.94 -2.61 -9.52
N ARG A 143 -24.56 -2.37 -8.26
CA ARG A 143 -23.24 -1.80 -7.93
C ARG A 143 -22.12 -2.77 -8.27
N ALA A 144 -22.29 -4.06 -7.99
CA ALA A 144 -21.29 -5.07 -8.31
C ALA A 144 -21.00 -5.11 -9.83
N SER A 145 -22.03 -5.18 -10.67
CA SER A 145 -21.87 -5.16 -12.13
C SER A 145 -21.30 -3.85 -12.66
N HIS A 146 -21.68 -2.70 -12.06
CA HIS A 146 -21.09 -1.41 -12.41
C HIS A 146 -19.58 -1.41 -12.19
N HIS A 147 -19.12 -1.74 -10.98
CA HIS A 147 -17.69 -1.72 -10.65
C HIS A 147 -16.91 -2.77 -11.44
N ALA A 148 -17.46 -3.97 -11.64
CA ALA A 148 -16.82 -5.02 -12.43
C ALA A 148 -16.58 -4.58 -13.88
N ARG A 149 -17.57 -3.93 -14.50
CA ARG A 149 -17.45 -3.39 -15.87
C ARG A 149 -16.36 -2.32 -15.96
N VAL A 150 -16.36 -1.34 -15.05
CA VAL A 150 -15.37 -0.26 -15.06
C VAL A 150 -13.95 -0.80 -14.83
N PHE A 151 -13.78 -1.78 -13.94
CA PHE A 151 -12.50 -2.45 -13.74
C PHE A 151 -11.98 -3.08 -15.05
N GLN A 152 -12.85 -3.76 -15.80
CA GLN A 152 -12.50 -4.37 -17.08
C GLN A 152 -12.09 -3.32 -18.12
N GLU A 153 -12.86 -2.23 -18.26
CA GLU A 153 -12.57 -1.12 -19.18
C GLU A 153 -11.21 -0.48 -18.88
N LEU A 154 -10.94 -0.17 -17.61
CA LEU A 154 -9.68 0.44 -17.18
C LEU A 154 -8.49 -0.52 -17.32
N SER A 155 -8.70 -1.83 -17.16
CA SER A 155 -7.63 -2.84 -17.31
C SER A 155 -7.21 -3.08 -18.76
N GLN A 156 -8.09 -2.79 -19.72
CA GLN A 156 -7.85 -2.98 -21.15
C GLN A 156 -7.28 -1.74 -21.84
N THR A 157 -7.34 -0.58 -21.17
CA THR A 157 -6.89 0.69 -21.74
C THR A 157 -5.49 1.01 -21.22
N PRO A 158 -4.39 0.81 -21.98
CA PRO A 158 -3.07 1.25 -21.52
C PRO A 158 -3.10 2.75 -21.25
N ALA A 159 -2.45 3.18 -20.16
CA ALA A 159 -2.25 4.60 -19.90
C ALA A 159 -1.57 5.22 -21.14
N GLY A 160 -2.25 6.13 -21.82
CA GLY A 160 -1.64 6.89 -22.90
C GLY A 160 -0.39 7.62 -22.40
N PRO A 161 0.60 7.88 -23.28
CA PRO A 161 1.85 8.52 -22.87
C PRO A 161 1.55 9.93 -22.36
N GLY A 162 1.64 10.13 -21.04
CA GLY A 162 1.40 11.43 -20.41
C GLY A 162 0.93 11.35 -18.96
N GLN A 163 1.78 10.82 -18.07
CA GLN A 163 1.81 11.16 -16.64
C GLN A 163 3.26 11.27 -16.20
#